data_AF-A0AAD8HQ25-F1
#
_entry.id   AF-A0AAD8HQ25-F1
#
_cell.length_a   1.000
_cell.length_b   1.000
_cell.length_c   1.000
_cell.angle_alpha   90.00
_cell.angle_beta   90.00
_cell.angle_gamma   90.00
#
_symmetry.space_group_name_H-M   'P 1'
#
loop_
_entity.id
_entity.type
_entity.pdbx_description
1 polymer ?
#
loop_
_entity_poly.entity_id
_entity_poly.type
_entity_poly.pdbx_seq_one_letter_code
_entity_poly.pdbx_strand_id
1 'polypeptide(L)'
;MAPSLDCDVSSLLCAEENESIYFDDDFVEEYQSTNVYDMGSDQNRNFKVEEGLKSGSVTLQSDECVDSMFAKECEHLPAHDYLQRLRNGDLDLKSRQEAVDWIGKAHEHFNFGPLCAYLSVNYLDRFLSAYKLPTGEEWMMQLLAVACLSLAAKMEETEVPLCINLQVGESKFLFEANPIQRMELLVLSTLKWRMQSISPFSFIDRFLTNTMGDHLASKLPIFRSTQLILSMINGIDLLEFRPSEIAAAAALSVAGENQTVDTEKALYRLDHRLGKERVAKCVELMKKSSS
;
A
#
# COMPACT_ATOMS: atom_id res chain seq x y z
N MET A 1 -31.25 37.36 16.35
CA MET A 1 -31.41 36.50 17.54
C MET A 1 -31.86 35.13 17.07
N ALA A 2 -30.97 34.15 17.25
CA ALA A 2 -31.09 32.68 17.11
C ALA A 2 -31.48 32.05 15.75
N PRO A 3 -31.09 30.78 15.46
CA PRO A 3 -30.20 29.89 16.23
C PRO A 3 -28.98 29.34 15.44
N SER A 4 -28.03 28.84 16.22
CA SER A 4 -26.90 27.98 15.88
C SER A 4 -27.36 26.61 15.39
N LEU A 5 -26.61 26.00 14.47
CA LEU A 5 -26.72 24.59 14.10
C LEU A 5 -25.40 23.89 14.42
N ASP A 6 -25.45 23.09 15.47
CA ASP A 6 -24.45 22.10 15.91
C ASP A 6 -24.27 21.04 14.81
N CYS A 7 -23.02 20.66 14.48
CA CYS A 7 -22.30 19.49 15.00
C CYS A 7 -23.02 18.16 14.76
N ASP A 8 -22.76 17.55 13.60
CA ASP A 8 -22.95 16.10 13.38
C ASP A 8 -21.68 15.55 12.70
N VAL A 9 -20.64 15.34 13.51
CA VAL A 9 -19.54 14.45 13.14
C VAL A 9 -20.00 13.03 13.48
N SER A 10 -20.38 12.26 12.46
CA SER A 10 -20.55 10.81 12.61
C SER A 10 -19.17 10.16 12.74
N SER A 11 -18.67 10.11 13.98
CA SER A 11 -17.57 9.23 14.39
C SER A 11 -18.07 7.79 14.43
N LEU A 12 -18.02 7.10 13.29
CA LEU A 12 -18.04 5.63 13.26
C LEU A 12 -16.61 5.13 13.41
N LEU A 13 -16.10 5.16 14.65
CA LEU A 13 -14.94 4.37 15.05
C LEU A 13 -15.46 3.22 15.90
N CYS A 14 -15.49 2.02 15.32
CA CYS A 14 -15.72 0.79 16.07
C CYS A 14 -14.56 0.59 17.04
N ALA A 15 -14.85 0.59 18.34
CA ALA A 15 -13.93 0.07 19.34
C ALA A 15 -13.98 -1.47 19.27
N GLU A 16 -12.90 -2.09 18.81
CA GLU A 16 -12.78 -3.55 18.83
C GLU A 16 -12.20 -3.98 20.18
N GLU A 17 -13.06 -4.53 21.02
CA GLU A 17 -12.66 -5.27 22.21
C GLU A 17 -12.03 -6.61 21.80
N ASN A 18 -10.87 -6.87 22.37
CA ASN A 18 -9.93 -7.91 21.98
C ASN A 18 -10.25 -9.20 22.75
N GLU A 19 -11.08 -10.08 22.19
CA GLU A 19 -11.12 -11.49 22.61
C GLU A 19 -10.28 -12.35 21.66
N SER A 20 -9.20 -12.90 22.22
CA SER A 20 -8.31 -13.84 21.57
C SER A 20 -9.05 -15.14 21.25
N ILE A 21 -9.26 -15.43 19.97
CA ILE A 21 -9.65 -16.78 19.56
C ILE A 21 -8.37 -17.56 19.32
N TYR A 22 -8.01 -18.42 20.27
CA TYR A 22 -7.05 -19.50 20.07
C TYR A 22 -7.70 -20.53 19.14
N PHE A 23 -7.13 -20.73 17.95
CA PHE A 23 -7.45 -21.88 17.11
C PHE A 23 -6.33 -22.90 17.29
N ASP A 24 -6.69 -24.02 17.93
CA ASP A 24 -5.86 -25.21 18.00
C ASP A 24 -5.69 -25.81 16.59
N ASP A 25 -4.45 -26.20 16.32
CA ASP A 25 -3.98 -26.94 15.17
C ASP A 25 -4.54 -28.38 15.25
N ASP A 26 -5.14 -28.86 14.15
CA ASP A 26 -5.45 -30.25 13.78
C ASP A 26 -6.87 -30.39 13.22
N PHE A 27 -7.02 -30.37 11.88
CA PHE A 27 -7.74 -31.45 11.19
C PHE A 27 -7.52 -31.41 9.67
N VAL A 28 -7.04 -32.55 9.16
CA VAL A 28 -7.10 -32.94 7.76
C VAL A 28 -8.49 -33.50 7.52
N GLU A 29 -9.30 -32.91 6.64
CA GLU A 29 -10.26 -33.71 5.87
C GLU A 29 -10.70 -33.03 4.56
N GLU A 30 -10.80 -33.92 3.58
CA GLU A 30 -11.00 -33.78 2.16
C GLU A 30 -12.49 -33.49 1.86
N TYR A 31 -12.81 -32.44 1.10
CA TYR A 31 -14.17 -32.25 0.59
C TYR A 31 -14.19 -31.88 -0.89
N GLN A 32 -14.91 -32.72 -1.64
CA GLN A 32 -15.03 -32.77 -3.08
C GLN A 32 -15.90 -31.63 -3.65
N SER A 33 -15.48 -31.15 -4.82
CA SER A 33 -16.19 -30.22 -5.69
C SER A 33 -17.52 -30.78 -6.21
N THR A 34 -18.54 -29.93 -6.26
CA THR A 34 -19.67 -30.09 -7.19
C THR A 34 -19.94 -28.77 -7.92
N ASN A 35 -19.61 -28.75 -9.21
CA ASN A 35 -20.03 -27.74 -10.18
C ASN A 35 -21.52 -27.87 -10.46
N VAL A 36 -22.25 -26.76 -10.48
CA VAL A 36 -23.52 -26.64 -11.23
C VAL A 36 -23.54 -25.28 -11.92
N TYR A 37 -23.64 -25.35 -13.25
CA TYR A 37 -23.88 -24.24 -14.17
C TYR A 37 -25.33 -23.74 -14.00
N ASP A 38 -25.56 -22.43 -14.01
CA ASP A 38 -26.80 -21.90 -14.58
C ASP A 38 -26.61 -20.48 -15.14
N MET A 39 -27.20 -20.27 -16.32
CA MET A 39 -27.17 -19.07 -17.17
C MET A 39 -28.61 -18.56 -17.27
N GLY A 40 -28.86 -17.28 -16.97
CA GLY A 40 -30.22 -16.73 -17.06
C GLY A 40 -30.33 -15.20 -17.02
N SER A 41 -30.14 -14.59 -18.19
CA SER A 41 -30.71 -13.36 -18.78
C SER A 41 -31.42 -12.27 -17.94
N ASP A 42 -31.06 -11.03 -18.31
CA ASP A 42 -31.88 -9.82 -18.49
C ASP A 42 -32.52 -9.11 -17.29
N GLN A 43 -32.06 -7.88 -17.03
CA GLN A 43 -32.94 -6.71 -17.15
C GLN A 43 -32.19 -5.37 -17.30
N ASN A 44 -32.38 -4.82 -18.49
CA ASN A 44 -32.19 -3.46 -18.95
C ASN A 44 -32.67 -2.39 -17.94
N ARG A 45 -31.75 -1.56 -17.40
CA ARG A 45 -32.09 -0.27 -16.81
C ARG A 45 -31.14 0.81 -17.34
N ASN A 46 -31.61 1.51 -18.38
CA ASN A 46 -31.12 2.81 -18.80
C ASN A 46 -31.11 3.78 -17.61
N PHE A 47 -29.92 4.17 -17.14
CA PHE A 47 -29.75 5.34 -16.28
C PHE A 47 -28.84 6.33 -17.00
N LYS A 48 -29.44 7.42 -17.48
CA LYS A 48 -28.73 8.58 -18.06
C LYS A 48 -27.81 9.15 -16.98
N VAL A 49 -26.50 9.10 -17.21
CA VAL A 49 -25.53 9.90 -16.47
C VAL A 49 -25.46 11.27 -17.16
N GLU A 50 -26.14 12.26 -16.58
CA GLU A 50 -25.90 13.66 -16.94
C GLU A 50 -24.51 14.08 -16.48
N GLU A 51 -23.77 14.67 -17.41
CA GLU A 51 -22.48 15.31 -17.19
C GLU A 51 -22.57 16.39 -16.11
N GLY A 52 -21.68 16.29 -15.12
CA GLY A 52 -21.58 17.25 -14.04
C GLY A 52 -20.25 17.16 -13.30
N LEU A 53 -19.12 17.07 -14.02
CA LEU A 53 -17.79 17.30 -13.43
C LEU A 53 -17.67 18.78 -13.03
N LYS A 54 -18.15 19.09 -11.83
CA LYS A 54 -17.71 20.29 -11.11
C LYS A 54 -16.34 20.00 -10.52
N SER A 55 -15.36 20.75 -11.03
CA SER A 55 -14.02 20.99 -10.49
C SER A 55 -13.86 20.50 -9.05
N GLY A 56 -13.21 19.34 -8.89
CA GLY A 56 -12.99 18.71 -7.60
C GLY A 56 -12.06 19.56 -6.74
N SER A 57 -12.64 20.33 -5.83
CA SER A 57 -11.94 20.94 -4.70
C SER A 57 -11.21 19.82 -3.95
N VAL A 58 -9.88 19.86 -3.97
CA VAL A 58 -9.03 19.03 -3.10
C VAL A 58 -9.49 19.26 -1.67
N THR A 59 -9.94 18.22 -0.98
CA THR A 59 -10.25 18.32 0.44
C THR A 59 -8.92 18.43 1.18
N LEU A 60 -8.56 19.63 1.62
CA LEU A 60 -7.41 19.82 2.50
C LEU A 60 -7.61 18.94 3.73
N GLN A 61 -6.69 17.99 3.96
CA GLN A 61 -6.70 17.16 5.17
C GLN A 61 -6.63 18.09 6.39
N SER A 62 -7.51 17.88 7.38
CA SER A 62 -7.41 18.61 8.64
C SER A 62 -6.09 18.28 9.34
N ASP A 63 -5.56 19.23 10.11
CA ASP A 63 -4.32 18.99 10.86
C ASP A 63 -4.45 17.82 11.85
N GLU A 64 -5.62 17.61 12.44
CA GLU A 64 -5.91 16.47 13.31
C GLU A 64 -5.80 15.12 12.58
N CYS A 65 -6.29 15.05 11.33
CA CYS A 65 -6.15 13.86 10.50
C CYS A 65 -4.67 13.53 10.26
N VAL A 66 -3.89 14.55 9.91
CA VAL A 66 -2.46 14.37 9.66
C VAL A 66 -1.71 14.00 10.93
N ASP A 67 -2.08 14.56 12.07
CA ASP A 67 -1.49 14.19 13.36
C ASP A 67 -1.72 12.73 13.71
N SER A 68 -2.94 12.24 13.47
CA SER A 68 -3.28 10.82 13.59
C SER A 68 -2.45 9.95 12.64
N MET A 69 -2.25 10.38 11.39
CA MET A 69 -1.42 9.66 10.42
C MET A 69 0.04 9.55 10.86
N PHE A 70 0.65 10.64 11.33
CA PHE A 70 2.02 10.62 11.87
C PHE A 70 2.15 9.73 13.11
N ALA A 71 1.14 9.69 13.97
CA ALA A 71 1.15 8.84 15.15
C ALA A 71 1.11 7.34 14.80
N LYS A 72 0.40 6.98 13.73
CA LYS A 72 0.13 5.58 13.34
C LYS A 72 1.02 5.02 12.23
N GLU A 73 1.83 5.86 11.58
CA GLU A 73 2.62 5.43 10.41
C GLU A 73 3.58 4.27 10.72
N CYS A 74 4.11 4.23 11.94
CA CYS A 74 5.05 3.19 12.38
C CYS A 74 4.35 1.86 12.73
N GLU A 75 3.03 1.85 12.97
CA GLU A 75 2.29 0.62 13.29
C GLU A 75 2.18 -0.34 12.09
N HIS A 76 2.45 0.18 10.90
CA HIS A 76 2.33 -0.51 9.62
C HIS A 76 3.69 -0.74 8.95
N LEU A 77 4.77 -0.67 9.72
CA LEU A 77 6.12 -1.01 9.27
C LEU A 77 6.43 -2.49 9.58
N PRO A 78 7.28 -3.14 8.77
CA PRO A 78 7.87 -4.43 9.15
C PRO A 78 8.62 -4.34 10.48
N ALA A 79 8.91 -5.49 11.09
CA ALA A 79 9.73 -5.54 12.30
C ALA A 79 11.09 -4.81 12.09
N HIS A 80 11.56 -4.11 13.12
CA HIS A 80 12.77 -3.27 13.06
C HIS A 80 14.05 -3.97 12.56
N ASP A 81 14.15 -5.29 12.73
CA ASP A 81 15.29 -6.12 12.33
C ASP A 81 15.14 -6.71 10.93
N TYR A 82 13.98 -6.56 10.28
CA TYR A 82 13.65 -7.15 8.98
C TYR A 82 14.65 -6.76 7.88
N LEU A 83 14.95 -5.46 7.76
CA LEU A 83 15.91 -4.95 6.80
C LEU A 83 17.32 -5.52 7.03
N GLN A 84 17.72 -5.69 8.30
CA GLN A 84 19.01 -6.28 8.64
C GLN A 84 19.05 -7.77 8.28
N ARG A 85 17.98 -8.51 8.58
CA ARG A 85 17.85 -9.94 8.21
C ARG A 85 17.93 -10.15 6.69
N LEU A 86 17.34 -9.26 5.90
CA LEU A 86 17.50 -9.28 4.44
C LEU A 86 18.94 -9.01 3.99
N ARG A 87 19.60 -8.01 4.58
CA ARG A 87 21.00 -7.64 4.23
C ARG A 87 22.02 -8.69 4.61
N ASN A 88 21.80 -9.38 5.74
CA ASN A 88 22.72 -10.38 6.27
C ASN A 88 22.48 -11.79 5.70
N GLY A 89 21.40 -11.99 4.92
CA GLY A 89 21.05 -13.28 4.31
C GLY A 89 20.28 -14.23 5.22
N ASP A 90 19.76 -13.75 6.37
CA ASP A 90 18.87 -14.54 7.23
C ASP A 90 17.48 -14.76 6.60
N LEU A 91 17.10 -13.86 5.68
CA LEU A 91 15.91 -13.96 4.84
C LEU A 91 16.32 -13.97 3.36
N ASP A 92 15.56 -14.73 2.57
CA ASP A 92 15.82 -14.86 1.13
C ASP A 92 15.40 -13.59 0.37
N LEU A 93 16.36 -12.67 0.24
CA LEU A 93 16.20 -11.42 -0.51
C LEU A 93 15.85 -11.69 -1.99
N LYS A 94 16.37 -12.77 -2.58
CA LYS A 94 16.13 -13.09 -3.99
C LYS A 94 14.69 -13.53 -4.18
N SER A 95 14.19 -14.44 -3.35
CA SER A 95 12.78 -14.84 -3.39
C SER A 95 11.84 -13.65 -3.15
N ARG A 96 12.21 -12.71 -2.26
CA ARG A 96 11.42 -11.48 -2.04
C ARG A 96 11.40 -10.61 -3.29
N GLN A 97 12.54 -10.43 -3.96
CA GLN A 97 12.61 -9.68 -5.22
C GLN A 97 11.76 -10.33 -6.32
N GLU A 98 11.86 -11.65 -6.51
CA GLU A 98 11.03 -12.38 -7.47
C GLU A 98 9.52 -12.21 -7.19
N ALA A 99 9.12 -12.23 -5.91
CA ALA A 99 7.74 -12.00 -5.49
C ALA A 99 7.26 -10.57 -5.78
N VAL A 100 8.07 -9.55 -5.44
CA VAL A 100 7.70 -8.15 -5.69
C VAL A 100 7.68 -7.84 -7.19
N ASP A 101 8.61 -8.39 -7.97
CA ASP A 101 8.59 -8.27 -9.43
C ASP A 101 7.34 -8.92 -10.04
N TRP A 102 6.92 -10.06 -9.51
CA TRP A 102 5.67 -10.69 -9.92
C TRP A 102 4.45 -9.82 -9.56
N ILE A 103 4.39 -9.27 -8.34
CA ILE A 103 3.35 -8.32 -7.92
C ILE A 103 3.29 -7.13 -8.88
N GLY A 104 4.43 -6.56 -9.25
CA GLY A 104 4.51 -5.43 -10.18
C GLY A 104 3.90 -5.76 -11.54
N LYS A 105 4.26 -6.91 -12.13
CA LYS A 105 3.69 -7.38 -13.41
C LYS A 105 2.19 -7.61 -13.32
N ALA A 106 1.71 -8.19 -12.21
CA ALA A 106 0.29 -8.45 -12.01
C ALA A 106 -0.50 -7.15 -11.82
N HIS A 107 0.02 -6.22 -11.02
CA HIS A 107 -0.53 -4.87 -10.86
C HIS A 107 -0.68 -4.14 -12.21
N GLU A 108 0.36 -4.19 -13.06
CA GLU A 108 0.32 -3.60 -14.39
C GLU A 108 -0.70 -4.28 -15.31
N HIS A 109 -0.80 -5.61 -15.26
CA HIS A 109 -1.75 -6.37 -16.08
C HIS A 109 -3.21 -6.01 -15.80
N PHE A 110 -3.58 -5.85 -14.52
CA PHE A 110 -4.94 -5.47 -14.13
C PHE A 110 -5.16 -3.95 -14.10
N ASN A 111 -4.09 -3.17 -14.33
CA ASN A 111 -4.12 -1.71 -14.26
C ASN A 111 -4.68 -1.21 -12.90
N PHE A 112 -4.26 -1.88 -11.83
CA PHE A 112 -4.59 -1.50 -10.46
C PHE A 112 -3.97 -0.15 -10.08
N GLY A 113 -4.51 0.47 -9.05
CA GLY A 113 -4.01 1.73 -8.52
C GLY A 113 -2.64 1.58 -7.84
N PRO A 114 -1.88 2.69 -7.73
CA PRO A 114 -0.56 2.70 -7.09
C PRO A 114 -0.59 2.25 -5.62
N LEU A 115 -1.69 2.54 -4.92
CA LEU A 115 -1.86 2.16 -3.52
C LEU A 115 -2.01 0.63 -3.38
N CYS A 116 -2.67 -0.05 -4.32
CA CYS A 116 -2.76 -1.51 -4.33
C CYS A 116 -1.38 -2.17 -4.46
N ALA A 117 -0.52 -1.72 -5.38
CA ALA A 117 0.86 -2.22 -5.47
C ALA A 117 1.64 -2.01 -4.17
N TYR A 118 1.58 -0.80 -3.59
CA TYR A 118 2.27 -0.50 -2.35
C TYR A 118 1.77 -1.35 -1.17
N LEU A 119 0.45 -1.51 -1.02
CA LEU A 119 -0.14 -2.33 0.02
C LEU A 119 0.25 -3.80 -0.13
N SER A 120 0.29 -4.31 -1.37
CA SER A 120 0.72 -5.69 -1.64
C SER A 120 2.14 -5.95 -1.12
N VAL A 121 3.08 -5.04 -1.41
CA VAL A 121 4.46 -5.13 -0.93
C VAL A 121 4.54 -4.90 0.59
N ASN A 122 3.76 -3.96 1.13
CA ASN A 122 3.68 -3.72 2.58
C ASN A 122 3.21 -4.98 3.35
N TYR A 123 2.18 -5.65 2.86
CA TYR A 123 1.68 -6.88 3.47
C TYR A 123 2.71 -8.00 3.39
N LEU A 124 3.35 -8.17 2.23
CA LEU A 124 4.43 -9.14 2.03
C LEU A 124 5.56 -8.93 3.04
N ASP A 125 6.10 -7.70 3.14
CA ASP A 125 7.22 -7.40 4.01
C ASP A 125 6.87 -7.50 5.49
N ARG A 126 5.69 -7.04 5.90
CA ARG A 126 5.22 -7.20 7.29
C ARG A 126 5.02 -8.67 7.64
N PHE A 127 4.45 -9.46 6.72
CA PHE A 127 4.29 -10.90 6.91
C PHE A 127 5.63 -11.59 7.10
N LEU A 128 6.57 -11.40 6.17
CA LEU A 128 7.91 -12.02 6.24
C LEU A 128 8.72 -11.55 7.45
N SER A 129 8.43 -10.36 7.98
CA SER A 129 9.05 -9.88 9.21
C SER A 129 8.59 -10.64 10.45
N ALA A 130 7.35 -11.12 10.47
CA ALA A 130 6.72 -11.78 11.62
C ALA A 130 6.63 -13.31 11.48
N TYR A 131 6.61 -13.82 10.25
CA TYR A 131 6.40 -15.23 9.93
C TYR A 131 7.58 -15.80 9.14
N LYS A 132 8.15 -16.91 9.62
CA LYS A 132 9.22 -17.61 8.93
C LYS A 132 8.64 -18.67 8.02
N LEU A 133 8.71 -18.44 6.71
CA LEU A 133 8.37 -19.47 5.72
C LEU A 133 9.36 -20.65 5.81
N PRO A 134 8.88 -21.90 5.66
CA PRO A 134 9.75 -23.05 5.48
C PRO A 134 10.75 -22.84 4.33
N THR A 135 12.02 -23.17 4.59
CA THR A 135 13.11 -23.00 3.62
C THR A 135 13.02 -24.05 2.52
N GLY A 136 13.25 -23.64 1.27
CA GLY A 136 13.34 -24.55 0.12
C GLY A 136 12.03 -24.73 -0.65
N GLU A 137 10.93 -24.11 -0.22
CA GLU A 137 9.67 -24.17 -0.97
C GLU A 137 9.32 -22.82 -1.62
N GLU A 138 9.88 -22.59 -2.81
CA GLU A 138 9.66 -21.36 -3.60
C GLU A 138 8.17 -21.08 -3.87
N TRP A 139 7.35 -22.14 -3.96
CA TRP A 139 5.92 -22.02 -4.20
C TRP A 139 5.19 -21.24 -3.10
N MET A 140 5.65 -21.32 -1.84
CA MET A 140 5.01 -20.58 -0.74
C MET A 140 5.22 -19.08 -0.87
N MET A 141 6.39 -18.64 -1.33
CA MET A 141 6.64 -17.22 -1.55
C MET A 141 5.74 -16.69 -2.67
N GLN A 142 5.56 -17.46 -3.75
CA GLN A 142 4.63 -17.08 -4.82
C GLN A 142 3.18 -17.07 -4.33
N LEU A 143 2.75 -18.07 -3.55
CA LEU A 143 1.42 -18.11 -2.95
C LEU A 143 1.17 -16.91 -2.03
N LEU A 144 2.16 -16.55 -1.21
CA LEU A 144 2.12 -15.37 -0.36
C LEU A 144 1.99 -14.09 -1.18
N ALA A 145 2.73 -13.96 -2.29
CA ALA A 145 2.63 -12.82 -3.19
C ALA A 145 1.24 -12.67 -3.81
N VAL A 146 0.66 -13.78 -4.29
CA VAL A 146 -0.71 -13.82 -4.83
C VAL A 146 -1.73 -13.43 -3.76
N ALA A 147 -1.60 -13.94 -2.55
CA ALA A 147 -2.50 -13.62 -1.44
C ALA A 147 -2.37 -12.15 -1.01
N CYS A 148 -1.15 -11.60 -0.93
CA CYS A 148 -0.94 -10.19 -0.59
C CYS A 148 -1.55 -9.25 -1.65
N LEU A 149 -1.39 -9.58 -2.94
CA LEU A 149 -2.01 -8.82 -4.02
C LEU A 149 -3.54 -8.92 -3.98
N SER A 150 -4.09 -10.12 -3.77
CA SER A 150 -5.54 -10.32 -3.64
C SER A 150 -6.14 -9.53 -2.48
N LEU A 151 -5.46 -9.51 -1.32
CA LEU A 151 -5.88 -8.70 -0.18
C LEU A 151 -5.79 -7.20 -0.48
N ALA A 152 -4.70 -6.73 -1.09
CA ALA A 152 -4.56 -5.33 -1.45
C ALA A 152 -5.64 -4.88 -2.45
N ALA A 153 -5.92 -5.71 -3.45
CA ALA A 153 -6.99 -5.44 -4.42
C ALA A 153 -8.35 -5.35 -3.73
N LYS A 154 -8.69 -6.27 -2.81
CA LYS A 154 -9.93 -6.22 -2.01
C LYS A 154 -10.04 -4.99 -1.11
N MET A 155 -8.91 -4.40 -0.69
CA MET A 155 -8.90 -3.22 0.18
C MET A 155 -9.02 -1.91 -0.60
N GLU A 156 -8.52 -1.85 -1.83
CA GLU A 156 -8.31 -0.58 -2.55
C GLU A 156 -9.08 -0.49 -3.87
N GLU A 157 -9.30 -1.60 -4.58
CA GLU A 157 -9.85 -1.58 -5.93
C GLU A 157 -11.37 -1.70 -5.92
N THR A 158 -12.04 -1.01 -6.85
CA THR A 158 -13.50 -1.10 -7.00
C THR A 158 -13.94 -2.43 -7.60
N GLU A 159 -13.15 -2.94 -8.55
CA GLU A 159 -13.42 -4.18 -9.26
C GLU A 159 -12.26 -5.14 -9.03
N VAL A 160 -12.53 -6.26 -8.37
CA VAL A 160 -11.51 -7.23 -7.99
C VAL A 160 -11.77 -8.54 -8.73
N PRO A 161 -10.85 -9.00 -9.61
CA PRO A 161 -10.95 -10.32 -10.22
C PRO A 161 -10.98 -11.42 -9.16
N LEU A 162 -11.48 -12.60 -9.54
CA LEU A 162 -11.36 -13.78 -8.69
C LEU A 162 -9.88 -14.06 -8.37
N CYS A 163 -9.58 -14.49 -7.15
CA CYS A 163 -8.21 -14.72 -6.69
C CYS A 163 -7.41 -15.65 -7.61
N ILE A 164 -8.06 -16.67 -8.20
CA ILE A 164 -7.46 -17.59 -9.18
C ILE A 164 -6.99 -16.87 -10.44
N ASN A 165 -7.70 -15.82 -10.86
CA ASN A 165 -7.42 -15.07 -12.08
C ASN A 165 -6.28 -14.07 -11.90
N LEU A 166 -5.90 -13.74 -10.66
CA LEU A 166 -4.78 -12.83 -10.38
C LEU A 166 -3.41 -13.41 -10.76
N GLN A 167 -3.34 -14.71 -11.04
CA GLN A 167 -2.12 -15.47 -11.34
C GLN A 167 -1.65 -15.28 -12.78
N VAL A 168 -1.23 -14.07 -13.11
CA VAL A 168 -0.88 -13.67 -14.48
C VAL A 168 0.61 -13.80 -14.78
N GLY A 169 0.95 -13.73 -16.08
CA GLY A 169 2.32 -13.88 -16.58
C GLY A 169 2.87 -15.31 -16.48
N GLU A 170 4.19 -15.44 -16.59
CA GLU A 170 4.90 -16.71 -16.42
C GLU A 170 5.02 -17.05 -14.93
N SER A 171 3.90 -17.48 -14.34
CA SER A 171 3.87 -17.99 -12.97
C SER A 171 4.51 -19.38 -12.91
N LYS A 172 5.52 -19.57 -12.04
CA LYS A 172 6.19 -20.89 -11.86
C LYS A 172 5.21 -21.94 -11.34
N PHE A 173 4.29 -21.51 -10.47
CA PHE A 173 3.25 -22.35 -9.86
C PHE A 173 1.87 -21.77 -10.14
N LEU A 174 0.85 -22.62 -10.21
CA LEU A 174 -0.55 -22.19 -10.28
C LEU A 174 -1.30 -22.81 -9.11
N PHE A 175 -2.10 -21.99 -8.45
CA PHE A 175 -2.84 -22.35 -7.26
C PHE A 175 -4.34 -22.32 -7.52
N GLU A 176 -5.05 -23.26 -6.91
CA GLU A 176 -6.50 -23.20 -6.81
C GLU A 176 -6.94 -22.12 -5.80
N ALA A 177 -8.25 -21.83 -5.75
CA ALA A 177 -8.78 -20.80 -4.86
C ALA A 177 -8.49 -21.09 -3.37
N ASN A 178 -8.58 -22.36 -2.94
CA ASN A 178 -8.52 -22.71 -1.53
C ASN A 178 -7.14 -22.44 -0.89
N PRO A 179 -5.99 -22.86 -1.49
CA PRO A 179 -4.68 -22.45 -1.00
C PRO A 179 -4.49 -20.92 -0.91
N ILE A 180 -5.00 -20.17 -1.90
CA ILE A 180 -4.90 -18.71 -1.90
C ILE A 180 -5.68 -18.13 -0.72
N GLN A 181 -6.94 -18.54 -0.53
CA GLN A 181 -7.79 -18.08 0.57
C GLN A 181 -7.22 -18.43 1.94
N ARG A 182 -6.63 -19.62 2.10
CA ARG A 182 -5.93 -20.00 3.35
C ARG A 182 -4.73 -19.10 3.62
N MET A 183 -3.94 -18.79 2.60
CA MET A 183 -2.83 -17.84 2.73
C MET A 183 -3.33 -16.43 3.02
N GLU A 184 -4.43 -15.98 2.41
CA GLU A 184 -5.05 -14.68 2.74
C GLU A 184 -5.42 -14.60 4.23
N LEU A 185 -6.07 -15.63 4.77
CA LEU A 185 -6.41 -15.70 6.20
C LEU A 185 -5.18 -15.73 7.10
N LEU A 186 -4.12 -16.44 6.70
CA LEU A 186 -2.86 -16.47 7.43
C LEU A 186 -2.20 -15.08 7.44
N VAL A 187 -2.20 -14.36 6.31
CA VAL A 187 -1.71 -12.98 6.23
C VAL A 187 -2.54 -12.07 7.13
N LEU A 188 -3.88 -12.09 7.01
CA LEU A 188 -4.78 -11.28 7.83
C LEU A 188 -4.54 -11.50 9.32
N SER A 189 -4.45 -12.76 9.75
CA SER A 189 -4.23 -13.12 11.16
C SER A 189 -2.85 -12.67 11.64
N THR A 190 -1.80 -12.88 10.84
CA THR A 190 -0.42 -12.46 11.16
C THR A 190 -0.33 -10.94 11.28
N LEU A 191 -1.03 -10.20 10.43
CA LEU A 191 -1.08 -8.74 10.43
C LEU A 191 -2.12 -8.17 11.40
N LYS A 192 -2.79 -9.02 12.19
CA LYS A 192 -3.86 -8.64 13.13
C LYS A 192 -4.95 -7.80 12.47
N TRP A 193 -5.29 -8.14 11.22
CA TRP A 193 -6.28 -7.45 10.40
C TRP A 193 -6.00 -5.95 10.14
N ARG A 194 -4.80 -5.46 10.44
CA ARG A 194 -4.38 -4.07 10.20
C ARG A 194 -3.95 -3.87 8.75
N MET A 195 -4.93 -3.91 7.85
CA MET A 195 -4.71 -3.85 6.40
C MET A 195 -4.64 -2.41 5.89
N GLN A 196 -5.40 -1.49 6.47
CA GLN A 196 -5.40 -0.08 6.07
C GLN A 196 -4.14 0.67 6.53
N SER A 197 -3.04 0.45 5.82
CA SER A 197 -1.73 0.99 6.18
C SER A 197 -1.60 2.46 5.79
N ILE A 198 -1.00 3.26 6.66
CA ILE A 198 -0.64 4.64 6.33
C ILE A 198 0.46 4.60 5.27
N SER A 199 0.15 5.08 4.06
CA SER A 199 1.07 5.04 2.91
C SER A 199 1.75 6.40 2.70
N PRO A 200 2.90 6.43 1.99
CA PRO A 200 3.51 7.67 1.56
C PRO A 200 2.53 8.53 0.74
N PHE A 201 1.68 7.91 -0.08
CA PHE A 201 0.72 8.62 -0.95
C PHE A 201 -0.24 9.50 -0.16
N SER A 202 -0.58 9.11 1.07
CA SER A 202 -1.46 9.87 1.94
C SER A 202 -0.86 11.22 2.38
N PHE A 203 0.47 11.38 2.33
CA PHE A 203 1.18 12.60 2.73
C PHE A 203 1.67 13.46 1.55
N ILE A 204 1.72 12.93 0.33
CA ILE A 204 2.34 13.60 -0.84
C ILE A 204 1.73 14.99 -1.08
N ASP A 205 0.41 15.09 -1.09
CA ASP A 205 -0.31 16.34 -1.38
C ASP A 205 0.04 17.46 -0.39
N ARG A 206 0.10 17.12 0.92
CA ARG A 206 0.51 18.06 1.98
C ARG A 206 1.95 18.54 1.77
N PHE A 207 2.89 17.64 1.47
CA PHE A 207 4.29 18.05 1.28
C PHE A 207 4.50 18.84 0.00
N LEU A 208 3.79 18.52 -1.09
CA LEU A 208 3.83 19.31 -2.32
C LEU A 208 3.24 20.70 -2.12
N THR A 209 2.13 20.82 -1.38
CA THR A 209 1.52 22.12 -1.05
C THR A 209 2.48 22.98 -0.24
N ASN A 210 3.16 22.40 0.76
CA ASN A 210 4.12 23.13 1.58
C ASN A 210 5.39 23.54 0.83
N THR A 211 5.80 22.77 -0.19
CA THR A 211 7.02 23.03 -0.95
C THR A 211 6.79 23.95 -2.15
N MET A 212 5.71 23.75 -2.89
CA MET A 212 5.42 24.44 -4.16
C MET A 212 4.33 25.52 -4.05
N GLY A 213 3.61 25.63 -2.93
CA GLY A 213 2.54 26.61 -2.72
C GLY A 213 1.34 26.41 -3.65
N ASP A 214 0.63 27.51 -3.96
CA ASP A 214 -0.57 27.54 -4.81
C ASP A 214 -0.33 27.14 -6.30
N HIS A 215 0.91 26.80 -6.67
CA HIS A 215 1.24 26.29 -8.01
C HIS A 215 0.78 24.84 -8.25
N LEU A 216 0.01 24.26 -7.33
CA LEU A 216 -0.57 22.91 -7.41
C LEU A 216 -1.79 22.81 -8.34
N ALA A 217 -1.94 23.73 -9.30
CA ALA A 217 -3.01 23.69 -10.30
C ALA A 217 -2.96 22.43 -11.20
N SER A 218 -1.86 21.66 -11.15
CA SER A 218 -1.71 20.40 -11.89
C SER A 218 -1.50 19.21 -10.96
N LYS A 219 -2.15 18.07 -11.26
CA LYS A 219 -1.92 16.78 -10.59
C LYS A 219 -0.57 16.14 -10.95
N LEU A 220 0.22 16.79 -11.81
CA LEU A 220 1.46 16.24 -12.35
C LEU A 220 2.54 15.98 -11.28
N PRO A 221 2.79 16.87 -10.30
CA PRO A 221 3.78 16.61 -9.26
C PRO A 221 3.38 15.43 -8.37
N ILE A 222 2.09 15.30 -8.03
CA ILE A 222 1.55 14.14 -7.29
C ILE A 222 1.83 12.86 -8.07
N PHE A 223 1.46 12.84 -9.36
CA PHE A 223 1.70 11.68 -10.22
C PHE A 223 3.18 11.31 -10.30
N ARG A 224 4.10 12.28 -10.49
CA ARG A 224 5.54 12.03 -10.52
C ARG A 224 6.07 11.49 -9.20
N SER A 225 5.64 12.04 -8.06
CA SER A 225 6.03 11.54 -6.74
C SER A 225 5.53 10.11 -6.53
N THR A 226 4.30 9.80 -6.94
CA THR A 226 3.76 8.44 -6.91
C THR A 226 4.59 7.46 -7.75
N GLN A 227 4.93 7.83 -8.99
CA GLN A 227 5.75 6.99 -9.88
C GLN A 227 7.15 6.75 -9.31
N LEU A 228 7.77 7.77 -8.73
CA LEU A 228 9.08 7.65 -8.08
C LEU A 228 9.05 6.71 -6.87
N ILE A 229 7.97 6.73 -6.09
CA ILE A 229 7.81 5.79 -4.98
C ILE A 229 7.65 4.37 -5.52
N LEU A 230 6.78 4.17 -6.51
CA LEU A 230 6.53 2.87 -7.12
C LEU A 230 7.79 2.26 -7.75
N SER A 231 8.63 3.05 -8.42
CA SER A 231 9.86 2.53 -9.03
C SER A 231 10.87 1.98 -8.01
N MET A 232 10.73 2.33 -6.74
CA MET A 232 11.65 1.95 -5.67
C MET A 232 11.13 0.83 -4.76
N ILE A 233 9.84 0.46 -4.81
CA ILE A 233 9.27 -0.56 -3.90
C ILE A 233 9.84 -1.97 -4.15
N ASN A 234 10.37 -2.24 -5.35
CA ASN A 234 11.07 -3.49 -5.67
C ASN A 234 12.38 -3.64 -4.87
N GLY A 235 13.02 -2.52 -4.56
CA GLY A 235 14.19 -2.48 -3.70
C GLY A 235 13.87 -2.68 -2.22
N ILE A 236 14.91 -2.64 -1.40
CA ILE A 236 14.80 -2.70 0.08
C ILE A 236 15.17 -1.37 0.74
N ASP A 237 15.63 -0.38 -0.04
CA ASP A 237 16.16 0.87 0.51
C ASP A 237 15.07 1.73 1.17
N LEU A 238 13.84 1.69 0.64
CA LEU A 238 12.71 2.40 1.25
C LEU A 238 12.28 1.82 2.60
N LEU A 239 12.62 0.56 2.90
CA LEU A 239 12.30 -0.07 4.20
C LEU A 239 13.02 0.60 5.38
N GLU A 240 14.07 1.40 5.12
CA GLU A 240 14.75 2.14 6.16
C GLU A 240 13.92 3.34 6.65
N PHE A 241 12.93 3.81 5.90
CA PHE A 241 12.23 5.08 6.11
C PHE A 241 10.76 4.91 6.48
N ARG A 242 10.23 5.89 7.23
CA ARG A 242 8.79 5.95 7.52
C ARG A 242 8.00 6.47 6.31
N PRO A 243 6.70 6.16 6.18
CA PRO A 243 5.88 6.63 5.08
C PRO A 243 5.94 8.14 4.84
N SER A 244 5.90 8.95 5.92
CA SER A 244 6.00 10.41 5.82
C SER A 244 7.37 10.89 5.33
N GLU A 245 8.46 10.20 5.70
CA GLU A 245 9.83 10.51 5.25
C GLU A 245 9.98 10.22 3.75
N ILE A 246 9.43 9.10 3.28
CA ILE A 246 9.39 8.71 1.86
C ILE A 246 8.59 9.74 1.06
N ALA A 247 7.41 10.12 1.54
CA ALA A 247 6.55 11.09 0.86
C ALA A 247 7.22 12.47 0.74
N ALA A 248 7.84 12.95 1.83
CA ALA A 248 8.58 14.21 1.83
C ALA A 248 9.75 14.16 0.85
N ALA A 249 10.51 13.06 0.83
CA ALA A 249 11.62 12.89 -0.11
C ALA A 249 11.17 12.87 -1.57
N ALA A 250 10.07 12.17 -1.87
CA ALA A 250 9.50 12.12 -3.22
C ALA A 250 8.99 13.49 -3.68
N ALA A 251 8.32 14.24 -2.80
CA ALA A 251 7.86 15.59 -3.08
C ALA A 251 9.03 16.56 -3.34
N LEU A 252 10.09 16.50 -2.52
CA LEU A 252 11.28 17.32 -2.67
C LEU A 252 12.07 16.99 -3.95
N SER A 253 12.17 15.71 -4.31
CA SER A 253 12.87 15.28 -5.52
C SER A 253 12.18 15.85 -6.77
N VAL A 254 10.85 15.75 -6.83
CA VAL A 254 10.05 16.30 -7.93
C VAL A 254 10.05 17.84 -7.96
N ALA A 255 10.04 18.50 -6.80
CA ALA A 255 10.13 19.97 -6.73
C ALA A 255 11.50 20.49 -7.20
N GLY A 256 12.59 19.79 -6.85
CA GLY A 256 13.95 20.15 -7.25
C GLY A 256 14.19 20.05 -8.76
N GLU A 257 13.64 19.05 -9.44
CA GLU A 257 13.75 18.87 -10.89
C GLU A 257 13.11 20.02 -11.69
N ASN A 258 12.03 20.61 -11.18
CA ASN A 258 11.36 21.72 -11.83
C ASN A 258 12.08 23.08 -11.62
N GLN A 259 13.24 23.10 -10.94
CA GLN A 259 14.00 24.31 -10.57
C GLN A 259 13.17 25.36 -9.79
N THR A 260 12.04 24.95 -9.22
CA THR A 260 11.11 25.86 -8.53
C THR A 260 11.52 26.15 -7.10
N VAL A 261 12.29 25.25 -6.46
CA VAL A 261 12.61 25.34 -5.03
C VAL A 261 14.05 24.90 -4.75
N ASP A 262 14.73 25.71 -3.94
CA ASP A 262 16.01 25.35 -3.32
C ASP A 262 15.78 24.24 -2.28
N THR A 263 16.25 23.03 -2.58
CA THR A 263 16.03 21.80 -1.80
C THR A 263 16.47 21.97 -0.34
N GLU A 264 17.56 22.70 -0.08
CA GLU A 264 18.02 22.96 1.28
C GLU A 264 17.03 23.82 2.06
N LYS A 265 16.51 24.89 1.44
CA LYS A 265 15.47 25.73 2.06
C LYS A 265 14.16 24.98 2.27
N ALA A 266 13.80 24.08 1.35
CA ALA A 266 12.61 23.25 1.48
C ALA A 266 12.71 22.26 2.66
N LEU A 267 13.90 21.68 2.91
CA LEU A 267 14.16 20.83 4.07
C LEU A 267 13.91 21.57 5.41
N TYR A 268 14.18 22.88 5.48
CA TYR A 268 13.90 23.67 6.68
C TYR A 268 12.40 23.90 6.94
N ARG A 269 11.55 23.80 5.90
CA ARG A 269 10.09 23.99 5.98
C ARG A 269 9.33 22.69 6.28
N LEU A 270 10.02 21.55 6.36
CA LEU A 270 9.40 20.28 6.70
C LEU A 270 8.80 20.29 8.11
N ASP A 271 7.78 19.46 8.30
CA ASP A 271 7.14 19.23 9.59
C ASP A 271 8.20 18.80 10.63
N HIS A 272 8.17 19.40 11.82
CA HIS A 272 9.13 19.17 12.90
C HIS A 272 9.26 17.69 13.33
N ARG A 273 8.27 16.83 13.04
CA ARG A 273 8.29 15.38 13.31
C ARG A 273 9.17 14.58 12.36
N LEU A 274 9.61 15.19 11.26
CA LEU A 274 10.49 14.57 10.27
C LEU A 274 11.96 14.76 10.65
N GLY A 275 12.73 13.67 10.61
CA GLY A 275 14.18 13.73 10.71
C GLY A 275 14.76 14.28 9.41
N LYS A 276 15.19 15.55 9.39
CA LYS A 276 15.72 16.22 8.19
C LYS A 276 16.85 15.45 7.52
N GLU A 277 17.77 14.89 8.31
CA GLU A 277 18.88 14.05 7.82
C GLU A 277 18.38 12.77 7.13
N ARG A 278 17.32 12.17 7.67
CA ARG A 278 16.70 10.96 7.12
C ARG A 278 16.00 11.26 5.80
N VAL A 279 15.25 12.36 5.73
CA VAL A 279 14.62 12.81 4.47
C VAL A 279 15.69 13.13 3.42
N ALA A 280 16.75 13.85 3.77
CA ALA A 280 17.85 14.14 2.86
C ALA A 280 18.52 12.86 2.33
N LYS A 281 18.78 11.87 3.21
CA LYS A 281 19.28 10.55 2.81
C LYS A 281 18.34 9.86 1.82
N CYS A 282 17.02 9.89 2.07
CA CYS A 282 16.02 9.29 1.18
C CYS A 282 15.96 9.99 -0.19
N VAL A 283 16.06 11.33 -0.23
CA VAL A 283 16.16 12.11 -1.48
C VAL A 283 17.37 11.68 -2.32
N GLU A 284 18.53 11.49 -1.69
CA GLU A 284 19.74 11.05 -2.41
C GLU A 284 19.62 9.62 -2.95
N LEU A 285 18.87 8.74 -2.27
CA LEU A 285 18.55 7.40 -2.79
C LEU A 285 17.62 7.50 -4.01
N MET A 286 16.57 8.31 -3.92
CA MET A 286 15.62 8.54 -5.02
C MET A 286 16.28 9.11 -6.28
N LYS A 287 17.23 10.04 -6.14
CA LYS A 287 17.98 10.59 -7.29
C LYS A 287 18.84 9.56 -7.98
N LYS A 288 19.48 8.66 -7.21
CA LYS A 288 20.34 7.59 -7.75
C LYS A 288 19.55 6.56 -8.57
N SER A 289 18.31 6.27 -8.18
CA SER A 289 17.44 5.35 -8.93
C SER A 289 16.86 5.96 -10.20
N SER A 290 16.83 7.30 -10.31
CA SER A 290 16.32 8.02 -11.49
C SER A 290 17.39 8.35 -12.55
N SER A 291 18.67 8.02 -12.28
CA SER A 291 19.82 8.28 -13.18
C SER A 291 20.21 7.03 -13.95
#